data_AF-A0A2N5K8Y5-F1
#
_entry.id   AF-A0A2N5K8Y5-F1
#
_cell.length_a   1.000
_cell.length_b   1.000
_cell.length_c   1.000
_cell.angle_alpha   90.00
_cell.angle_beta   90.00
_cell.angle_gamma   90.00
#
_symmetry.space_group_name_H-M   'P 1'
#
loop_
_entity.id
_entity.type
_entity.pdbx_description
1 polymer ?
#
loop_
_entity_poly.entity_id
_entity_poly.type
_entity_poly.pdbx_seq_one_letter_code
_entity_poly.pdbx_strand_id
1 'polypeptide(L)'
;QGYNVHSIAIQIPITALTRDGKLPQDVNDPDGVIGVYASAKRRSTRVLRENGTVENRGPYVQISRLANPLINEVVIPVGRKDYWNSQRPQRDQQFLQYYTNPEVTKLENLLYPVLDNAAETDRNDLVAILLTGVKIPAGKIPGVENLNYTGEMKADLLRLNMAIPPSTTTSRLGVLEGDLAGFPNGRRLADDVTDIELRALAEGYGPVLNAVLGLPNRTPNNTLGDGVDQNDVEFMPMFPYVAPPHQGYESIPHPNAARNERGR
;
A
#
# COMPACT_ATOMS: atom_id res chain seq x y z
N GLN A 1 -6.88 8.44 23.79
CA GLN A 1 -6.18 7.15 23.55
C GLN A 1 -6.70 6.57 22.24
N GLY A 2 -5.84 5.81 21.55
CA GLY A 2 -6.05 5.34 20.18
C GLY A 2 -7.13 4.26 20.03
N TYR A 3 -7.44 3.93 18.77
CA TYR A 3 -8.37 2.85 18.42
C TYR A 3 -7.63 1.51 18.38
N ASN A 4 -8.26 0.46 18.92
CA ASN A 4 -7.78 -0.91 18.73
C ASN A 4 -8.15 -1.41 17.32
N VAL A 5 -7.21 -2.11 16.68
CA VAL A 5 -7.42 -2.77 15.38
C VAL A 5 -7.51 -4.28 15.57
N HIS A 6 -8.49 -4.91 14.93
CA HIS A 6 -8.57 -6.37 14.87
C HIS A 6 -7.65 -6.90 13.77
N SER A 7 -6.70 -7.75 14.16
CA SER A 7 -5.71 -8.33 13.25
C SER A 7 -5.85 -9.85 13.16
N ILE A 8 -5.71 -10.38 11.94
CA ILE A 8 -5.48 -11.80 11.69
C ILE A 8 -4.05 -11.92 11.17
N ALA A 9 -3.20 -12.61 11.92
CA ALA A 9 -1.82 -12.86 11.54
C ALA A 9 -1.63 -14.35 11.22
N ILE A 10 -0.93 -14.64 10.12
CA ILE A 10 -0.64 -16.01 9.66
C ILE A 10 0.85 -16.09 9.32
N GLN A 11 1.52 -17.12 9.82
CA GLN A 11 2.89 -17.45 9.44
C GLN A 11 2.87 -18.63 8.47
N ILE A 12 3.43 -18.46 7.29
CA ILE A 12 3.45 -19.47 6.22
C ILE A 12 4.91 -19.73 5.82
N PRO A 13 5.36 -20.99 5.70
CA PRO A 13 6.66 -21.31 5.14
C PRO A 13 6.79 -20.76 3.71
N ILE A 14 7.93 -20.16 3.36
CA ILE A 14 8.20 -19.62 2.01
C ILE A 14 7.99 -20.69 0.93
N THR A 15 8.42 -21.92 1.20
CA THR A 15 8.26 -23.08 0.29
C THR A 15 6.80 -23.47 0.04
N ALA A 16 5.85 -23.03 0.86
CA ALA A 16 4.42 -23.23 0.59
C ALA A 16 3.83 -22.14 -0.32
N LEU A 17 4.56 -21.04 -0.53
CA LEU A 17 4.15 -19.91 -1.37
C LEU A 17 4.82 -19.94 -2.75
N THR A 18 6.02 -20.52 -2.85
CA THR A 18 6.73 -20.65 -4.14
C THR A 18 6.11 -21.72 -5.02
N ARG A 19 6.08 -21.44 -6.33
CA ARG A 19 5.50 -22.34 -7.33
C ARG A 19 6.21 -23.70 -7.40
N ASP A 20 7.52 -23.72 -7.17
CA ASP A 20 8.38 -24.89 -7.27
C ASP A 20 8.65 -25.56 -5.91
N GLY A 21 8.10 -25.01 -4.82
CA GLY A 21 8.28 -25.53 -3.47
C GLY A 21 9.66 -25.30 -2.86
N LYS A 22 10.51 -24.44 -3.46
CA LYS A 22 11.87 -24.18 -3.00
C LYS A 22 12.00 -22.78 -2.40
N LEU A 23 13.07 -22.58 -1.62
CA LEU A 23 13.45 -21.25 -1.14
C LEU A 23 14.09 -20.48 -2.30
N PRO A 24 13.56 -19.31 -2.70
CA PRO A 24 14.18 -18.48 -3.72
C PRO A 24 15.60 -18.08 -3.29
N GLN A 25 16.57 -18.24 -4.19
CA GLN A 25 17.99 -17.92 -3.94
C GLN A 25 18.50 -16.79 -4.85
N ASP A 26 17.87 -16.60 -6.02
CA ASP A 26 18.23 -15.56 -6.97
C ASP A 26 17.21 -14.42 -6.87
N VAL A 27 17.68 -13.24 -6.49
CA VAL A 27 16.87 -12.01 -6.41
C VAL A 27 16.31 -11.64 -7.79
N ASN A 28 16.97 -12.06 -8.86
CA ASN A 28 16.59 -11.73 -10.23
C ASN A 28 15.61 -12.72 -10.84
N ASP A 29 15.33 -13.84 -10.18
CA ASP A 29 14.34 -14.81 -10.62
C ASP A 29 12.91 -14.29 -10.34
N PRO A 30 12.10 -13.96 -11.38
CA PRO A 30 10.75 -13.48 -11.18
C PRO A 30 9.82 -14.53 -10.52
N ASP A 31 10.15 -15.83 -10.59
CA ASP A 31 9.38 -16.87 -9.89
C ASP A 31 9.56 -16.82 -8.36
N GLY A 32 10.56 -16.06 -7.87
CA GLY A 32 10.76 -15.74 -6.46
C GLY A 32 9.85 -14.63 -5.91
N VAL A 33 9.02 -14.01 -6.77
CA VAL A 33 8.12 -12.91 -6.40
C VAL A 33 6.68 -13.38 -6.28
N ILE A 34 6.05 -13.09 -5.14
CA ILE A 34 4.60 -13.31 -4.93
C ILE A 34 3.85 -11.98 -4.99
N GLY A 35 2.59 -12.03 -5.40
CA GLY A 35 1.65 -10.90 -5.33
C GLY A 35 0.48 -11.23 -4.43
N VAL A 36 0.18 -10.34 -3.48
CA VAL A 36 -0.89 -10.54 -2.49
C VAL A 36 -1.89 -9.39 -2.57
N TYR A 37 -3.19 -9.73 -2.50
CA TYR A 37 -4.27 -8.76 -2.30
C TYR A 37 -5.38 -9.40 -1.46
N ALA A 38 -6.12 -8.59 -0.73
CA ALA A 38 -7.32 -9.00 -0.01
C ALA A 38 -8.57 -8.69 -0.85
N SER A 39 -9.60 -9.53 -0.73
CA SER A 39 -10.93 -9.24 -1.29
C SER A 39 -12.03 -9.60 -0.32
N ALA A 40 -13.04 -8.75 -0.23
CA ALA A 40 -14.26 -9.02 0.52
C ALA A 40 -15.39 -9.39 -0.45
N LYS A 41 -16.13 -10.45 -0.12
CA LYS A 41 -17.23 -10.96 -0.94
C LYS A 41 -18.53 -11.04 -0.16
N ARG A 42 -19.65 -10.83 -0.86
CA ARG A 42 -21.01 -11.03 -0.36
C ARG A 42 -21.79 -11.89 -1.35
N ARG A 43 -22.82 -12.58 -0.86
CA ARG A 43 -23.79 -13.26 -1.71
C ARG A 43 -24.53 -12.22 -2.54
N SER A 44 -24.75 -12.49 -3.82
CA SER A 44 -25.40 -11.58 -4.77
C SER A 44 -26.85 -11.24 -4.43
N THR A 45 -27.53 -12.05 -3.62
CA THR A 45 -28.91 -11.79 -3.20
C THR A 45 -29.04 -11.89 -1.69
N ARG A 46 -29.64 -10.86 -1.07
CA ARG A 46 -30.04 -10.82 0.34
C ARG A 46 -31.55 -10.62 0.43
N VAL A 47 -32.26 -11.58 1.01
CA VAL A 47 -33.70 -11.54 1.24
C VAL A 47 -33.94 -11.23 2.70
N LEU A 48 -34.66 -10.13 2.97
CA LEU A 48 -35.16 -9.78 4.30
C LEU A 48 -36.60 -10.27 4.40
N ARG A 49 -36.92 -11.04 5.46
CA ARG A 49 -38.29 -11.54 5.67
C ARG A 49 -38.96 -10.77 6.81
N GLU A 50 -40.29 -10.69 6.76
CA GLU A 50 -41.10 -10.02 7.78
C GLU A 50 -40.93 -10.64 9.18
N ASN A 51 -40.59 -11.94 9.25
CA ASN A 51 -40.29 -12.63 10.51
C ASN A 51 -38.90 -12.28 11.10
N GLY A 52 -38.23 -11.26 10.58
CA GLY A 52 -36.92 -10.79 11.04
C GLY A 52 -35.73 -11.63 10.56
N THR A 53 -35.95 -12.72 9.81
CA THR A 53 -34.85 -13.56 9.30
C THR A 53 -34.23 -12.99 8.02
N VAL A 54 -32.93 -13.21 7.86
CA VAL A 54 -32.17 -12.84 6.66
C VAL A 54 -31.71 -14.10 5.95
N GLU A 55 -31.94 -14.19 4.65
CA GLU A 55 -31.43 -15.27 3.81
C GLU A 55 -30.51 -14.72 2.72
N ASN A 56 -29.35 -15.36 2.54
CA ASN A 56 -28.38 -14.98 1.53
C ASN A 56 -28.29 -16.07 0.46
N ARG A 57 -28.50 -15.74 -0.81
CA ARG A 57 -28.53 -16.67 -1.96
C ARG A 57 -27.61 -16.23 -3.10
N GLY A 58 -27.38 -17.13 -4.05
CA GLY A 58 -26.62 -16.85 -5.28
C GLY A 58 -25.10 -16.94 -5.11
N PRO A 59 -24.33 -16.68 -6.18
CA PRO A 59 -22.86 -16.68 -6.12
C PRO A 59 -22.31 -15.57 -5.22
N TYR A 60 -21.07 -15.75 -4.77
CA TYR A 60 -20.29 -14.69 -4.12
C TYR A 60 -19.80 -13.68 -5.15
N VAL A 61 -20.00 -12.41 -4.87
CA VAL A 61 -19.56 -11.26 -5.66
C VAL A 61 -18.59 -10.44 -4.82
N GLN A 62 -17.51 -9.98 -5.45
CA GLN A 62 -16.55 -9.08 -4.82
C GLN A 62 -17.17 -7.69 -4.66
N ILE A 63 -17.08 -7.16 -3.45
CA ILE A 63 -17.60 -5.83 -3.11
C ILE A 63 -16.49 -4.87 -2.70
N SER A 64 -15.30 -5.38 -2.42
CA SER A 64 -14.11 -4.60 -2.08
C SER A 64 -12.87 -5.45 -2.29
N ARG A 65 -11.76 -4.77 -2.58
CA ARG A 65 -10.42 -5.34 -2.59
C ARG A 65 -9.41 -4.30 -2.10
N LEU A 66 -8.25 -4.77 -1.68
CA LEU A 66 -7.15 -3.91 -1.27
C LEU A 66 -5.82 -4.65 -1.43
N ALA A 67 -4.84 -4.00 -2.04
CA ALA A 67 -3.43 -4.35 -1.91
C ALA A 67 -2.64 -3.10 -1.49
N ASN A 68 -2.39 -2.16 -2.42
CA ASN A 68 -1.66 -0.95 -2.10
C ASN A 68 -2.58 0.10 -1.41
N PRO A 69 -2.19 0.67 -0.26
CA PRO A 69 -3.07 1.45 0.61
C PRO A 69 -3.65 2.74 0.06
N LEU A 70 -3.02 3.41 -0.92
CA LEU A 70 -3.55 4.67 -1.46
C LEU A 70 -4.30 4.54 -2.79
N ILE A 71 -4.36 3.34 -3.39
CA ILE A 71 -5.00 3.18 -4.69
C ILE A 71 -6.50 3.48 -4.62
N ASN A 72 -7.23 2.86 -3.70
CA ASN A 72 -8.67 3.03 -3.58
C ASN A 72 -9.04 4.37 -2.90
N GLU A 73 -8.09 4.99 -2.23
CA GLU A 73 -8.24 6.12 -1.34
C GLU A 73 -8.12 7.41 -2.14
N VAL A 74 -7.05 7.53 -2.94
CA VAL A 74 -6.72 8.78 -3.64
C VAL A 74 -6.41 8.61 -5.13
N VAL A 75 -5.94 7.44 -5.60
CA VAL A 75 -5.65 7.24 -7.04
C VAL A 75 -6.93 7.03 -7.86
N ILE A 76 -7.82 6.15 -7.40
CA ILE A 76 -9.08 5.86 -8.09
C ILE A 76 -10.13 6.92 -7.72
N PRO A 77 -10.71 7.64 -8.70
CA PRO A 77 -11.70 8.67 -8.43
C PRO A 77 -12.95 8.09 -7.77
N VAL A 78 -13.59 8.88 -6.89
CA VAL A 78 -14.77 8.47 -6.10
C VAL A 78 -15.86 7.84 -6.97
N GLY A 79 -16.18 8.43 -8.13
CA GLY A 79 -17.21 7.91 -9.05
C GLY A 79 -16.88 6.56 -9.72
N ARG A 80 -15.67 6.04 -9.53
CA ARG A 80 -15.21 4.75 -10.07
C ARG A 80 -14.82 3.74 -9.01
N LYS A 81 -14.76 4.14 -7.72
CA LYS A 81 -14.33 3.28 -6.62
C LYS A 81 -15.16 2.01 -6.50
N ASP A 82 -16.49 2.09 -6.56
CA ASP A 82 -17.35 0.91 -6.46
C ASP A 82 -17.09 -0.09 -7.60
N TYR A 83 -16.94 0.43 -8.82
CA TYR A 83 -16.62 -0.42 -9.97
C TYR A 83 -15.23 -1.03 -9.81
N TRP A 84 -14.20 -0.26 -9.46
CA TRP A 84 -12.85 -0.77 -9.20
C TRP A 84 -12.82 -1.85 -8.10
N ASN A 85 -13.59 -1.64 -7.02
CA ASN A 85 -13.74 -2.57 -5.91
C ASN A 85 -14.41 -3.89 -6.32
N SER A 86 -15.27 -3.87 -7.34
CA SER A 86 -15.91 -5.07 -7.89
C SER A 86 -15.02 -5.88 -8.84
N GLN A 87 -13.95 -5.29 -9.37
CA GLN A 87 -13.08 -5.93 -10.37
C GLN A 87 -11.93 -6.70 -9.72
N ARG A 88 -11.49 -7.77 -10.39
CA ARG A 88 -10.27 -8.49 -9.98
C ARG A 88 -9.02 -7.77 -10.50
N PRO A 89 -7.87 -7.85 -9.81
CA PRO A 89 -6.65 -7.13 -10.20
C PRO A 89 -6.16 -7.38 -11.63
N GLN A 90 -6.43 -8.55 -12.22
CA GLN A 90 -6.05 -8.85 -13.61
C GLN A 90 -6.72 -7.94 -14.65
N ARG A 91 -7.74 -7.16 -14.25
CA ARG A 91 -8.45 -6.21 -15.10
C ARG A 91 -8.03 -4.76 -14.87
N ASP A 92 -6.93 -4.51 -14.15
CA ASP A 92 -6.57 -3.15 -13.73
C ASP A 92 -6.09 -2.26 -14.89
N GLN A 93 -5.75 -2.85 -16.04
CA GLN A 93 -5.48 -2.12 -17.27
C GLN A 93 -6.57 -1.09 -17.61
N GLN A 94 -7.85 -1.37 -17.32
CA GLN A 94 -8.97 -0.46 -17.60
C GLN A 94 -8.96 0.82 -16.73
N PHE A 95 -8.14 0.84 -15.67
CA PHE A 95 -7.98 1.96 -14.74
C PHE A 95 -6.65 2.69 -14.92
N LEU A 96 -5.79 2.24 -15.85
CA LEU A 96 -4.41 2.72 -16.01
C LEU A 96 -4.29 4.25 -16.07
N GLN A 97 -5.26 4.92 -16.71
CA GLN A 97 -5.28 6.38 -16.85
C GLN A 97 -5.22 7.14 -15.53
N TYR A 98 -5.71 6.55 -14.42
CA TYR A 98 -5.70 7.17 -13.10
C TYR A 98 -4.33 7.07 -12.40
N TYR A 99 -3.50 6.11 -12.83
CA TYR A 99 -2.13 5.96 -12.36
C TYR A 99 -1.16 6.81 -13.17
N THR A 100 -1.38 6.90 -14.49
CA THR A 100 -0.53 7.73 -15.37
C THR A 100 -0.87 9.22 -15.28
N ASN A 101 -2.10 9.57 -14.87
CA ASN A 101 -2.57 10.95 -14.72
C ASN A 101 -3.35 11.12 -13.39
N PRO A 102 -2.68 10.97 -12.23
CA PRO A 102 -3.33 11.00 -10.93
C PRO A 102 -3.94 12.39 -10.65
N GLU A 103 -5.23 12.40 -10.29
CA GLU A 103 -5.94 13.64 -9.94
C GLU A 103 -5.32 14.33 -8.72
N VAL A 104 -4.79 13.53 -7.78
CA VAL A 104 -4.11 14.02 -6.56
C VAL A 104 -2.93 14.90 -6.89
N THR A 105 -2.08 14.51 -7.85
CA THR A 105 -0.91 15.32 -8.24
C THR A 105 -1.33 16.67 -8.84
N LYS A 106 -2.44 16.72 -9.59
CA LYS A 106 -2.99 17.99 -10.10
C LYS A 106 -3.48 18.89 -8.96
N LEU A 107 -4.18 18.30 -8.00
CA LEU A 107 -4.65 19.01 -6.82
C LEU A 107 -3.49 19.47 -5.93
N GLU A 108 -2.44 18.67 -5.81
CA GLU A 108 -1.23 19.00 -5.08
C GLU A 108 -0.57 20.26 -5.65
N ASN A 109 -0.26 20.23 -6.96
CA ASN A 109 0.33 21.36 -7.69
C ASN A 109 -0.52 22.63 -7.57
N LEU A 110 -1.86 22.49 -7.59
CA LEU A 110 -2.78 23.62 -7.54
C LEU A 110 -2.93 24.20 -6.12
N LEU A 111 -3.05 23.35 -5.10
CA LEU A 111 -3.42 23.75 -3.74
C LEU A 111 -2.22 24.08 -2.85
N TYR A 112 -1.03 23.59 -3.19
CA TYR A 112 0.17 23.77 -2.38
C TYR A 112 1.32 24.43 -3.16
N PRO A 113 1.28 25.75 -3.39
CA PRO A 113 2.33 26.49 -4.11
C PRO A 113 3.73 26.45 -3.45
N VAL A 114 3.84 25.92 -2.24
CA VAL A 114 5.11 25.68 -1.55
C VAL A 114 5.85 24.44 -2.08
N LEU A 115 5.13 23.54 -2.74
CA LEU A 115 5.67 22.34 -3.37
C LEU A 115 6.17 22.68 -4.77
N ASP A 116 7.14 21.92 -5.25
CA ASP A 116 7.56 21.97 -6.64
C ASP A 116 6.59 21.15 -7.49
N ASN A 117 6.27 21.61 -8.69
CA ASN A 117 5.24 20.98 -9.51
C ASN A 117 5.69 19.60 -9.99
N ALA A 118 4.97 18.57 -9.54
CA ALA A 118 5.15 17.20 -10.01
C ALA A 118 4.47 16.98 -11.37
N ALA A 119 4.97 16.03 -12.17
CA ALA A 119 4.37 15.70 -13.45
C ALA A 119 2.93 15.17 -13.30
N GLU A 120 1.99 15.79 -14.00
CA GLU A 120 0.56 15.45 -13.95
C GLU A 120 0.16 14.34 -14.94
N THR A 121 1.05 14.00 -15.87
CA THR A 121 0.85 12.99 -16.92
C THR A 121 2.07 12.10 -17.04
N ASP A 122 1.93 10.99 -17.77
CA ASP A 122 3.02 10.06 -18.11
C ASP A 122 3.76 9.46 -16.90
N ARG A 123 3.04 9.32 -15.77
CA ARG A 123 3.53 8.77 -14.50
C ARG A 123 3.74 7.25 -14.52
N ASN A 124 4.63 6.78 -15.40
CA ASN A 124 5.00 5.36 -15.53
C ASN A 124 5.76 4.81 -14.32
N ASP A 125 6.39 5.69 -13.54
CA ASP A 125 6.94 5.44 -12.21
C ASP A 125 5.87 4.93 -11.24
N LEU A 126 4.71 5.58 -11.16
CA LEU A 126 3.58 5.12 -10.34
C LEU A 126 3.02 3.79 -10.85
N VAL A 127 2.99 3.60 -12.16
CA VAL A 127 2.61 2.32 -12.76
C VAL A 127 3.58 1.21 -12.34
N ALA A 128 4.88 1.49 -12.32
CA ALA A 128 5.87 0.53 -11.85
C ALA A 128 5.67 0.18 -10.37
N ILE A 129 5.59 1.21 -9.52
CA ILE A 129 5.47 1.06 -8.06
C ILE A 129 4.18 0.32 -7.68
N LEU A 130 3.04 0.69 -8.28
CA LEU A 130 1.71 0.24 -7.84
C LEU A 130 1.15 -0.94 -8.63
N LEU A 131 1.57 -1.15 -9.90
CA LEU A 131 0.88 -2.07 -10.81
C LEU A 131 1.72 -3.18 -11.43
N THR A 132 3.04 -3.02 -11.61
CA THR A 132 3.89 -4.06 -12.24
C THR A 132 5.02 -4.57 -11.36
N GLY A 133 5.41 -3.80 -10.34
CA GLY A 133 6.68 -3.93 -9.65
C GLY A 133 7.80 -3.18 -10.38
N VAL A 134 8.95 -3.06 -9.69
CA VAL A 134 10.08 -2.22 -10.08
C VAL A 134 11.24 -3.09 -10.54
N LYS A 135 11.82 -2.74 -11.70
CA LYS A 135 13.14 -3.23 -12.12
C LYS A 135 14.21 -2.23 -11.76
N ILE A 136 15.39 -2.73 -11.41
CA ILE A 136 16.58 -1.93 -11.16
C ILE A 136 17.52 -2.12 -12.37
N PRO A 137 18.03 -1.04 -13.00
CA PRO A 137 18.97 -1.18 -14.09
C PRO A 137 20.24 -1.94 -13.65
N ALA A 138 20.74 -2.80 -14.53
CA ALA A 138 21.94 -3.59 -14.27
C ALA A 138 23.11 -2.72 -13.80
N GLY A 139 23.78 -3.17 -12.73
CA GLY A 139 24.94 -2.48 -12.15
C GLY A 139 24.63 -1.28 -11.24
N LYS A 140 23.36 -0.87 -11.10
CA LYS A 140 22.97 0.21 -10.17
C LYS A 140 22.96 -0.23 -8.70
N ILE A 141 22.53 -1.47 -8.47
CA ILE A 141 22.66 -2.15 -7.18
C ILE A 141 23.33 -3.50 -7.45
N PRO A 142 24.46 -3.83 -6.79
CA PRO A 142 25.17 -5.09 -7.04
C PRO A 142 24.27 -6.31 -6.83
N GLY A 143 24.10 -7.11 -7.90
CA GLY A 143 23.35 -8.37 -7.86
C GLY A 143 21.82 -8.23 -7.84
N VAL A 144 21.27 -7.01 -7.91
CA VAL A 144 19.83 -6.76 -7.84
C VAL A 144 19.37 -5.98 -9.07
N GLU A 145 18.71 -6.67 -10.00
CA GLU A 145 18.07 -6.12 -11.20
C GLU A 145 16.53 -6.21 -11.12
N ASN A 146 16.02 -7.06 -10.23
CA ASN A 146 14.60 -7.20 -10.00
C ASN A 146 14.26 -6.90 -8.53
N LEU A 147 13.64 -5.75 -8.25
CA LEU A 147 13.11 -5.51 -6.90
C LEU A 147 11.94 -6.44 -6.66
N ASN A 148 10.92 -6.38 -7.52
CA ASN A 148 9.69 -7.17 -7.41
C ASN A 148 8.83 -7.17 -8.69
N TYR A 149 9.42 -6.94 -9.86
CA TYR A 149 8.71 -6.90 -11.14
C TYR A 149 8.19 -8.29 -11.56
N THR A 150 6.91 -8.36 -11.92
CA THR A 150 6.22 -9.62 -12.31
C THR A 150 5.67 -9.60 -13.75
N GLY A 151 6.15 -8.70 -14.61
CA GLY A 151 5.69 -8.59 -16.00
C GLY A 151 4.79 -7.40 -16.28
N GLU A 152 4.29 -7.32 -17.51
CA GLU A 152 3.56 -6.16 -18.01
C GLU A 152 2.10 -6.10 -17.57
N MET A 153 1.56 -7.19 -17.01
CA MET A 153 0.20 -7.21 -16.49
C MET A 153 0.06 -6.19 -15.35
N LYS A 154 -0.79 -5.20 -15.58
CA LYS A 154 -1.16 -4.20 -14.59
C LYS A 154 -2.11 -4.85 -13.59
N ALA A 155 -1.69 -4.90 -12.34
CA ALA A 155 -2.47 -5.46 -11.24
C ALA A 155 -2.05 -4.83 -9.90
N ASP A 156 -3.03 -4.32 -9.15
CA ASP A 156 -2.87 -3.93 -7.76
C ASP A 156 -2.60 -5.17 -6.91
N LEU A 157 -1.32 -5.37 -6.57
CA LEU A 157 -0.80 -6.46 -5.76
C LEU A 157 0.32 -5.89 -4.89
N LEU A 158 0.34 -6.26 -3.60
CA LEU A 158 1.52 -6.13 -2.77
C LEU A 158 2.52 -7.20 -3.20
N ARG A 159 3.57 -6.79 -3.90
CA ARG A 159 4.56 -7.69 -4.50
C ARG A 159 5.77 -7.84 -3.60
N LEU A 160 6.04 -9.06 -3.16
CA LEU A 160 7.18 -9.40 -2.31
C LEU A 160 8.11 -10.36 -3.05
N ASN A 161 9.35 -9.92 -3.26
CA ASN A 161 10.45 -10.77 -3.68
C ASN A 161 11.04 -11.46 -2.45
N MET A 162 10.79 -12.76 -2.35
CA MET A 162 11.18 -13.56 -1.18
C MET A 162 12.66 -13.96 -1.19
N ALA A 163 13.41 -13.67 -2.26
CA ALA A 163 14.85 -13.83 -2.31
C ALA A 163 15.60 -12.62 -1.70
N ILE A 164 14.95 -11.45 -1.57
CA ILE A 164 15.54 -10.30 -0.87
C ILE A 164 15.50 -10.57 0.64
N PRO A 165 16.65 -10.63 1.33
CA PRO A 165 16.68 -10.91 2.76
C PRO A 165 16.09 -9.74 3.57
N PRO A 166 15.54 -10.00 4.77
CA PRO A 166 15.15 -8.92 5.67
C PRO A 166 16.33 -7.99 5.99
N SER A 167 16.07 -6.69 6.01
CA SER A 167 17.09 -5.69 6.31
C SER A 167 17.55 -5.76 7.77
N THR A 168 18.86 -5.61 7.98
CA THR A 168 19.47 -5.53 9.32
C THR A 168 19.20 -4.19 9.99
N THR A 169 19.12 -3.12 9.21
CA THR A 169 18.68 -1.78 9.62
C THR A 169 17.46 -1.43 8.79
N THR A 170 16.34 -1.19 9.45
CA THR A 170 15.08 -0.89 8.78
C THR A 170 14.85 0.62 8.71
N SER A 171 14.39 1.10 7.56
CA SER A 171 13.92 2.47 7.37
C SER A 171 12.40 2.50 7.24
N ARG A 172 11.73 3.45 7.91
CA ARG A 172 10.28 3.66 7.76
C ARG A 172 9.90 3.98 6.31
N LEU A 173 10.80 4.61 5.56
CA LEU A 173 10.59 5.01 4.17
C LEU A 173 11.01 3.92 3.16
N GLY A 174 11.40 2.74 3.64
CA GLY A 174 11.71 1.58 2.81
C GLY A 174 12.68 1.91 1.67
N VAL A 175 12.26 1.59 0.45
CA VAL A 175 13.07 1.70 -0.76
C VAL A 175 13.49 3.14 -1.09
N LEU A 176 12.73 4.16 -0.65
CA LEU A 176 13.11 5.57 -0.85
C LEU A 176 14.45 5.91 -0.17
N GLU A 177 14.75 5.24 0.95
CA GLU A 177 15.98 5.41 1.74
C GLU A 177 16.96 4.23 1.54
N GLY A 178 16.78 3.45 0.47
CA GLY A 178 17.69 2.35 0.11
C GLY A 178 17.45 1.03 0.84
N ASP A 179 16.40 0.92 1.63
CA ASP A 179 16.01 -0.32 2.29
C ASP A 179 15.13 -1.18 1.37
N LEU A 180 15.78 -2.10 0.64
CA LEU A 180 15.15 -2.95 -0.38
C LEU A 180 14.15 -3.99 0.16
N ALA A 181 14.15 -4.24 1.47
CA ALA A 181 13.19 -5.14 2.11
C ALA A 181 11.91 -4.41 2.58
N GLY A 182 11.86 -3.08 2.41
CA GLY A 182 10.67 -2.28 2.68
C GLY A 182 9.80 -2.06 1.45
N PHE A 183 8.65 -1.41 1.66
CA PHE A 183 7.74 -1.02 0.58
C PHE A 183 8.47 -0.27 -0.56
N PRO A 184 8.19 -0.58 -1.85
CA PRO A 184 7.12 -1.47 -2.34
C PRO A 184 7.47 -2.97 -2.42
N ASN A 185 8.61 -3.43 -1.91
CA ASN A 185 8.93 -4.87 -1.86
C ASN A 185 8.23 -5.54 -0.66
N GLY A 186 6.95 -5.86 -0.83
CA GLY A 186 6.05 -6.19 0.26
C GLY A 186 5.72 -4.94 1.08
N ARG A 187 5.26 -5.17 2.31
CA ARG A 187 4.96 -4.10 3.27
C ARG A 187 5.22 -4.63 4.68
N ARG A 188 6.12 -4.00 5.40
CA ARG A 188 6.38 -4.27 6.82
C ARG A 188 5.43 -3.44 7.69
N LEU A 189 5.26 -3.85 8.94
CA LEU A 189 4.43 -3.10 9.89
C LEU A 189 4.99 -1.70 10.18
N ALA A 190 6.31 -1.54 10.09
CA ALA A 190 7.02 -0.28 10.32
C ALA A 190 7.17 0.58 9.06
N ASP A 191 6.74 0.10 7.88
CA ASP A 191 6.81 0.90 6.67
C ASP A 191 5.71 1.97 6.70
N ASP A 192 6.13 3.22 6.54
CA ASP A 192 5.27 4.39 6.44
C ASP A 192 4.80 4.56 5.00
N VAL A 193 3.85 3.70 4.63
CA VAL A 193 3.36 3.63 3.24
C VAL A 193 2.66 4.91 2.82
N THR A 194 2.02 5.62 3.75
CA THR A 194 1.38 6.91 3.46
C THR A 194 2.42 7.94 3.02
N ASP A 195 3.51 8.10 3.78
CA ASP A 195 4.61 8.99 3.39
C ASP A 195 5.26 8.55 2.08
N ILE A 196 5.53 7.25 1.91
CA ILE A 196 6.18 6.73 0.70
C ILE A 196 5.32 7.00 -0.55
N GLU A 197 4.02 6.67 -0.51
CA GLU A 197 3.12 6.86 -1.64
C GLU A 197 2.82 8.35 -1.89
N LEU A 198 2.72 9.19 -0.86
CA LEU A 198 2.57 10.64 -1.00
C LEU A 198 3.79 11.27 -1.66
N ARG A 199 5.00 10.92 -1.20
CA ARG A 199 6.25 11.36 -1.83
C ARG A 199 6.37 10.86 -3.26
N ALA A 200 5.93 9.63 -3.53
CA ALA A 200 5.88 9.13 -4.90
C ALA A 200 4.96 9.99 -5.77
N LEU A 201 3.71 10.24 -5.34
CA LEU A 201 2.76 11.10 -6.08
C LEU A 201 3.33 12.51 -6.36
N ALA A 202 4.13 13.03 -5.43
CA ALA A 202 4.78 14.34 -5.48
C ALA A 202 6.16 14.35 -6.19
N GLU A 203 6.62 13.23 -6.76
CA GLU A 203 7.98 13.11 -7.34
C GLU A 203 9.12 13.45 -6.35
N GLY A 204 8.90 13.18 -5.06
CA GLY A 204 9.84 13.32 -3.96
C GLY A 204 10.57 12.01 -3.64
N TYR A 205 11.12 11.30 -4.64
CA TYR A 205 11.63 9.93 -4.48
C TYR A 205 12.91 9.76 -3.65
N GLY A 206 13.50 10.86 -3.18
CA GLY A 206 14.72 10.81 -2.40
C GLY A 206 16.00 10.64 -3.24
N PRO A 207 17.17 10.87 -2.64
CA PRO A 207 18.45 10.86 -3.36
C PRO A 207 18.85 9.46 -3.84
N VAL A 208 18.45 8.41 -3.12
CA VAL A 208 18.81 7.03 -3.47
C VAL A 208 18.17 6.63 -4.80
N LEU A 209 16.86 6.80 -4.94
CA LEU A 209 16.17 6.43 -6.18
C LEU A 209 16.47 7.38 -7.33
N ASN A 210 16.80 8.63 -7.06
CA ASN A 210 17.35 9.52 -8.08
C ASN A 210 18.66 8.97 -8.67
N ALA A 211 19.58 8.50 -7.84
CA ALA A 211 20.85 7.95 -8.31
C ALA A 211 20.70 6.57 -9.00
N VAL A 212 19.84 5.71 -8.45
CA VAL A 212 19.64 4.33 -8.90
C VAL A 212 18.77 4.26 -10.16
N LEU A 213 17.63 4.96 -10.16
CA LEU A 213 16.59 4.86 -11.20
C LEU A 213 16.45 6.12 -12.06
N GLY A 214 17.11 7.22 -11.72
CA GLY A 214 16.92 8.50 -12.41
C GLY A 214 15.57 9.16 -12.13
N LEU A 215 14.86 8.72 -11.07
CA LEU A 215 13.58 9.32 -10.67
C LEU A 215 13.79 10.74 -10.13
N PRO A 216 12.84 11.66 -10.32
CA PRO A 216 12.98 13.01 -9.76
C PRO A 216 13.03 12.98 -8.23
N ASN A 217 13.70 13.96 -7.63
CA ASN A 217 13.74 14.14 -6.18
C ASN A 217 13.46 15.61 -5.86
N ARG A 218 12.21 16.01 -6.04
CA ARG A 218 11.77 17.39 -5.85
C ARG A 218 11.81 17.79 -4.38
N THR A 219 12.22 19.03 -4.11
CA THR A 219 12.26 19.61 -2.76
C THR A 219 11.31 20.82 -2.73
N PRO A 220 10.41 20.93 -1.73
CA PRO A 220 10.34 20.16 -0.49
C PRO A 220 9.49 18.86 -0.58
N ASN A 221 9.08 18.42 -1.77
CA ASN A 221 8.20 17.26 -1.97
C ASN A 221 8.74 15.97 -1.32
N ASN A 222 10.06 15.79 -1.31
CA ASN A 222 10.74 14.68 -0.65
C ASN A 222 10.70 14.71 0.89
N THR A 223 10.11 15.75 1.49
CA THR A 223 9.89 15.88 2.94
C THR A 223 8.42 15.70 3.32
N LEU A 224 7.53 15.44 2.36
CA LEU A 224 6.11 15.24 2.64
C LEU A 224 5.88 14.08 3.61
N GLY A 225 4.93 14.27 4.51
CA GLY A 225 4.43 13.19 5.35
C GLY A 225 3.14 13.54 6.08
N ASP A 226 2.53 12.53 6.68
CA ASP A 226 1.27 12.67 7.42
C ASP A 226 1.47 13.13 8.89
N GLY A 227 2.73 13.22 9.33
CA GLY A 227 3.13 13.65 10.66
C GLY A 227 3.14 12.52 11.71
N VAL A 228 3.01 11.25 11.30
CA VAL A 228 2.99 10.08 12.17
C VAL A 228 4.12 9.11 11.82
N ASP A 229 5.32 9.41 12.31
CA ASP A 229 6.54 8.66 11.95
C ASP A 229 6.76 7.35 12.71
N GLN A 230 5.97 7.07 13.76
CA GLN A 230 6.16 5.90 14.62
C GLN A 230 4.85 5.45 15.27
N ASN A 231 4.80 4.16 15.64
CA ASN A 231 3.68 3.62 16.40
C ASN A 231 3.70 4.13 17.85
N ASP A 232 2.53 4.23 18.46
CA ASP A 232 2.36 4.63 19.87
C ASP A 232 2.84 3.57 20.86
N VAL A 233 2.86 2.31 20.43
CA VAL A 233 3.35 1.15 21.20
C VAL A 233 4.37 0.37 20.37
N GLU A 234 5.43 -0.11 21.00
CA GLU A 234 6.45 -0.91 20.30
C GLU A 234 5.88 -2.23 19.77
N PHE A 235 6.42 -2.68 18.63
CA PHE A 235 6.14 -4.01 18.08
C PHE A 235 6.70 -5.11 18.99
N MET A 236 6.01 -6.25 19.03
CA MET A 236 6.53 -7.42 19.73
C MET A 236 7.75 -7.98 18.99
N PRO A 237 8.77 -8.53 19.69
CA PRO A 237 9.97 -9.07 19.06
C PRO A 237 9.74 -10.43 18.37
N MET A 238 8.54 -11.00 18.51
CA MET A 238 8.15 -12.28 17.95
C MET A 238 6.77 -12.18 17.30
N PHE A 239 6.51 -13.12 16.39
CA PHE A 239 5.22 -13.23 15.72
C PHE A 239 4.06 -13.20 16.73
N PRO A 240 2.98 -12.42 16.49
CA PRO A 240 2.63 -11.72 15.24
C PRO A 240 3.26 -10.34 15.03
N TYR A 241 4.21 -9.92 15.87
CA TYR A 241 4.89 -8.62 15.85
C TYR A 241 3.99 -7.39 16.11
N VAL A 242 2.68 -7.46 15.87
CA VAL A 242 1.72 -6.38 16.21
C VAL A 242 1.69 -6.14 17.71
N ALA A 243 1.62 -4.88 18.13
CA ALA A 243 1.47 -4.50 19.55
C ALA A 243 0.17 -5.06 20.17
N PRO A 244 0.14 -5.35 21.49
CA PRO A 244 -1.09 -5.74 22.18
C PRO A 244 -2.13 -4.59 22.16
N PRO A 245 -3.43 -4.91 22.21
CA PRO A 245 -4.47 -3.89 22.22
C PRO A 245 -4.41 -3.03 23.49
N HIS A 246 -4.77 -1.76 23.35
CA HIS A 246 -5.00 -0.84 24.46
C HIS A 246 -6.08 -1.40 25.39
N GLN A 247 -5.88 -1.24 26.71
CA GLN A 247 -6.84 -1.70 27.71
C GLN A 247 -8.11 -0.85 27.66
N GLY A 248 -9.28 -1.50 27.67
CA GLY A 248 -10.57 -0.82 27.57
C GLY A 248 -10.87 0.16 28.71
N TYR A 249 -10.35 -0.11 29.92
CA TYR A 249 -10.56 0.71 31.11
C TYR A 249 -9.69 1.98 31.17
N GLU A 250 -8.60 2.03 30.41
CA GLU A 250 -7.72 3.20 30.37
C GLU A 250 -8.18 4.23 29.33
N SER A 251 -9.20 3.90 28.52
CA SER A 251 -9.73 4.81 27.50
C SER A 251 -10.30 6.08 28.15
N ILE A 252 -9.59 7.20 27.99
CA ILE A 252 -10.15 8.52 28.29
C ILE A 252 -11.17 8.80 27.17
N PRO A 253 -12.48 8.85 27.48
CA PRO A 253 -13.48 9.26 26.50
C PRO A 253 -13.12 10.67 26.05
N HIS A 254 -13.24 10.95 24.75
CA HIS A 254 -13.10 12.33 24.27
C HIS A 254 -13.97 13.23 25.16
N PRO A 255 -13.42 14.30 25.78
CA PRO A 255 -14.24 15.22 26.53
C PRO A 255 -15.31 15.71 25.55
N ASN A 256 -16.58 15.44 25.85
CA ASN A 256 -17.70 15.94 25.08
C ASN A 256 -17.44 17.44 24.92
N ALA A 257 -17.14 17.87 23.68
CA ALA A 257 -17.16 19.28 23.34
C ALA A 257 -18.52 19.78 23.82
N ALA A 258 -18.51 20.61 24.86
CA ALA A 258 -19.70 20.97 25.59
C ALA A 258 -20.76 21.40 24.58
N ARG A 259 -21.85 20.63 24.49
CA ARG A 259 -23.07 21.11 23.85
C ARG A 259 -23.39 22.42 24.56
N ASN A 260 -23.24 23.52 23.83
CA ASN A 260 -23.75 24.83 24.25
C ASN A 260 -25.28 24.76 24.20
N GLU A 261 -25.88 23.98 25.10
CA GLU A 261 -27.28 24.10 25.45
C GLU A 261 -27.40 25.29 26.40
N ARG A 262 -27.38 26.49 25.82
CA ARG A 262 -28.00 27.66 26.44
C ARG A 262 -29.14 28.11 25.54
N GLY A 263 -30.31 27.53 25.81
CA GLY A 263 -31.57 28.19 25.54
C GLY A 263 -31.89 29.15 26.69
N ARG A 264 -31.97 30.44 26.37
CA ARG A 264 -32.98 31.42 26.79
C ARG A 264 -32.65 32.76 26.16
#